data_AF-A0A929EF21-F1
#
_entry.id   AF-A0A929EF21-F1
#
_cell.length_a   1.000
_cell.length_b   1.000
_cell.length_c   1.000
_cell.angle_alpha   90.00
_cell.angle_beta   90.00
_cell.angle_gamma   90.00
#
_symmetry.space_group_name_H-M   'P 1'
#
loop_
_entity.id
_entity.type
_entity.pdbx_description
1 polymer ?
#
loop_
_entity_poly.entity_id
_entity_poly.type
_entity_poly.pdbx_seq_one_letter_code
_entity_poly.pdbx_strand_id
1 'polypeptide(L)'
;KVIMVLHINHAQEIGSDNQKAIAELSRHNILLFNQSVLLKGVNDKLETLIQLSKTLIENQIVPYYLHMLDKVQGSAHFEVSDKKALALYQQLREKLPGYMLPELVREIAGEKSKLPIF
;
A
#
# COMPACT_ATOMS: atom_id res chain seq x y z
N LYS A 1 16.35 -14.78 8.19
CA LYS A 1 15.10 -14.87 7.39
C LYS A 1 15.05 -13.67 6.46
N VAL A 2 14.89 -13.85 5.16
CA VAL A 2 14.87 -12.73 4.21
C VAL A 2 13.44 -12.17 4.15
N ILE A 3 13.34 -10.84 4.18
CA ILE A 3 12.10 -10.09 4.05
C ILE A 3 12.28 -9.13 2.90
N MET A 4 11.28 -9.03 2.03
CA MET A 4 11.25 -8.08 0.93
C MET A 4 9.97 -7.26 0.99
N VAL A 5 10.12 -5.94 0.88
CA VAL A 5 8.99 -5.01 0.83
C VAL A 5 8.86 -4.50 -0.60
N LEU A 6 7.77 -4.88 -1.25
CA LEU A 6 7.41 -4.46 -2.60
C LEU A 6 6.75 -3.07 -2.57
N HIS A 7 6.75 -2.41 -3.72
CA HIS A 7 6.07 -1.13 -3.91
C HIS A 7 5.06 -1.27 -5.04
N ILE A 8 3.83 -1.60 -4.69
CA ILE A 8 2.73 -1.82 -5.63
C ILE A 8 1.59 -0.86 -5.26
N ASN A 9 1.24 0.05 -6.19
CA ASN A 9 0.23 1.08 -5.94
C ASN A 9 -1.15 0.71 -6.48
N HIS A 10 -1.21 -0.19 -7.46
CA HIS A 10 -2.45 -0.60 -8.10
C HIS A 10 -2.44 -2.10 -8.43
N ALA A 11 -3.60 -2.77 -8.32
CA ALA A 11 -3.70 -4.20 -8.60
C ALA A 11 -3.28 -4.59 -10.05
N GLN A 12 -3.43 -3.66 -11.01
CA GLN A 12 -3.01 -3.87 -12.41
C GLN A 12 -1.49 -3.95 -12.59
N GLU A 13 -0.70 -3.52 -11.60
CA GLU A 13 0.76 -3.69 -11.63
C GLU A 13 1.14 -5.16 -11.41
N ILE A 14 0.24 -6.00 -10.86
CA ILE A 14 0.48 -7.44 -10.68
C ILE A 14 0.05 -8.18 -11.95
N GLY A 15 0.87 -8.07 -12.98
CA GLY A 15 0.75 -8.86 -14.21
C GLY A 15 1.33 -10.27 -14.08
N SER A 16 1.17 -11.08 -15.13
CA SER A 16 1.58 -12.50 -15.17
C SER A 16 3.06 -12.73 -14.82
N ASP A 17 3.94 -11.83 -15.28
CA ASP A 17 5.38 -11.99 -15.07
C ASP A 17 5.76 -11.68 -13.62
N ASN A 18 5.10 -10.69 -13.02
CA ASN A 18 5.26 -10.36 -11.61
C ASN A 18 4.74 -11.50 -10.72
N GLN A 19 3.60 -12.09 -11.05
CA GLN A 19 3.05 -13.24 -10.32
C GLN A 19 4.02 -14.42 -10.28
N LYS A 20 4.68 -14.73 -11.40
CA LYS A 20 5.72 -15.78 -11.45
C LYS A 20 6.88 -15.46 -10.51
N ALA A 21 7.42 -14.25 -10.58
CA ALA A 21 8.53 -13.82 -9.72
C ALA A 21 8.14 -13.86 -8.24
N ILE A 22 6.96 -13.36 -7.89
CA ILE A 22 6.42 -13.40 -6.52
C ILE A 22 6.30 -14.84 -6.02
N ALA A 23 5.75 -15.75 -6.85
CA ALA A 23 5.62 -17.16 -6.49
C ALA A 23 6.97 -17.84 -6.26
N GLU A 24 8.00 -17.54 -7.06
CA GLU A 24 9.36 -18.03 -6.83
C GLU A 24 9.93 -17.51 -5.49
N LEU A 25 9.76 -16.22 -5.18
CA LEU A 25 10.21 -15.65 -3.90
C LEU A 25 9.54 -16.34 -2.71
N SER A 26 8.21 -16.56 -2.77
CA SER A 26 7.46 -17.26 -1.73
C SER A 26 7.94 -18.71 -1.55
N ARG A 27 8.26 -19.43 -2.63
CA ARG A 27 8.83 -20.80 -2.56
C ARG A 27 10.18 -20.84 -1.84
N HIS A 28 10.96 -19.77 -1.91
CA HIS A 28 12.21 -19.63 -1.16
C HIS A 28 12.03 -19.13 0.28
N ASN A 29 10.82 -19.19 0.83
CA ASN A 29 10.48 -18.77 2.20
C ASN A 29 10.81 -17.29 2.49
N ILE A 30 10.78 -16.44 1.45
CA ILE A 30 10.91 -14.99 1.60
C ILE A 30 9.55 -14.43 2.01
N LEU A 31 9.51 -13.65 3.09
CA LEU A 31 8.29 -12.94 3.47
C LEU A 31 8.15 -11.68 2.62
N LEU A 32 6.98 -11.54 2.00
CA LEU A 32 6.66 -10.43 1.13
C LEU A 32 5.66 -9.51 1.81
N PHE A 33 6.01 -8.23 1.87
CA PHE A 33 5.13 -7.15 2.31
C PHE A 33 4.97 -6.15 1.17
N ASN A 34 3.91 -5.34 1.21
CA ASN A 34 3.74 -4.23 0.27
C ASN A 34 3.61 -2.90 1.00
N GLN A 35 4.34 -1.90 0.53
CA GLN A 35 4.10 -0.50 0.86
C GLN A 35 3.59 0.21 -0.40
N SER A 36 2.41 0.81 -0.32
CA SER A 36 1.87 1.66 -1.38
C SER A 36 1.89 3.12 -0.94
N VAL A 37 1.80 4.04 -1.88
CA VAL A 37 1.57 5.46 -1.66
C VAL A 37 0.15 5.79 -2.13
N LEU A 38 -0.59 6.55 -1.34
CA LEU A 38 -1.90 7.08 -1.69
C LEU A 38 -1.73 8.23 -2.68
N LEU A 39 -2.11 7.98 -3.93
CA LEU A 39 -1.86 8.85 -5.07
C LEU A 39 -3.18 9.22 -5.75
N LYS A 40 -3.40 10.52 -5.92
CA LYS A 40 -4.58 11.08 -6.58
C LYS A 40 -4.65 10.60 -8.04
N GLY A 41 -5.79 10.04 -8.44
CA GLY A 41 -6.02 9.54 -9.79
C GLY A 41 -5.43 8.15 -10.06
N VAL A 42 -4.71 7.56 -9.11
CA VAL A 42 -4.14 6.20 -9.22
C VAL A 42 -4.90 5.24 -8.32
N ASN A 43 -4.88 5.47 -7.01
CA ASN A 43 -5.48 4.57 -6.02
C ASN A 43 -6.28 5.30 -4.93
N ASP A 44 -6.69 6.54 -5.18
CA ASP A 44 -7.46 7.39 -4.25
C ASP A 44 -8.97 7.12 -4.27
N LYS A 45 -9.36 5.85 -4.47
CA LYS A 45 -10.75 5.35 -4.50
C LYS A 45 -10.87 4.05 -3.68
N LEU A 46 -12.02 3.88 -3.02
CA LEU A 46 -12.25 2.76 -2.10
C LEU A 46 -12.09 1.40 -2.80
N GLU A 47 -12.81 1.20 -3.89
CA GLU A 47 -12.78 -0.06 -4.65
C GLU A 47 -11.39 -0.39 -5.17
N THR A 48 -10.61 0.63 -5.54
CA THR A 48 -9.23 0.44 -5.99
C THR A 48 -8.33 -0.10 -4.88
N LEU A 49 -8.42 0.45 -3.66
CA LEU A 49 -7.65 -0.03 -2.51
C LEU A 49 -8.11 -1.42 -2.03
N ILE A 50 -9.42 -1.69 -2.05
CA ILE A 50 -9.96 -3.02 -1.75
C ILE A 50 -9.40 -4.05 -2.73
N GLN A 51 -9.42 -3.72 -4.03
CA GLN A 51 -8.91 -4.61 -5.06
C GLN A 51 -7.40 -4.84 -4.90
N LEU A 52 -6.63 -3.78 -4.62
CA LEU A 52 -5.20 -3.90 -4.33
C LEU A 52 -4.94 -4.85 -3.16
N SER A 53 -5.57 -4.64 -2.00
CA SER A 53 -5.37 -5.49 -0.82
C SER A 53 -5.71 -6.95 -1.07
N LYS A 54 -6.81 -7.24 -1.78
CA LYS A 54 -7.20 -8.62 -2.13
C LYS A 54 -6.17 -9.26 -3.04
N THR A 55 -5.77 -8.57 -4.12
CA THR A 55 -4.78 -9.11 -5.07
C THR A 55 -3.42 -9.33 -4.42
N LEU A 56 -3.01 -8.48 -3.46
CA LEU A 56 -1.78 -8.71 -2.68
C LEU A 56 -1.86 -10.02 -1.89
N ILE A 57 -2.94 -10.24 -1.14
CA ILE A 57 -3.12 -11.47 -0.36
C ILE A 57 -3.22 -12.72 -1.25
N GLU A 58 -3.92 -12.64 -2.38
CA GLU A 58 -3.98 -13.73 -3.37
C GLU A 58 -2.60 -14.14 -3.86
N ASN A 59 -1.63 -13.21 -3.85
CA ASN A 59 -0.25 -13.44 -4.24
C ASN A 59 0.70 -13.62 -3.05
N GLN A 60 0.18 -13.91 -1.85
CA GLN A 60 0.98 -14.14 -0.62
C GLN A 60 1.82 -12.93 -0.20
N ILE A 61 1.36 -11.71 -0.54
CA ILE A 61 1.98 -10.46 -0.13
C ILE A 61 1.10 -9.81 0.94
N VAL A 62 1.70 -9.45 2.08
CA VAL A 62 0.99 -8.80 3.18
C VAL A 62 0.92 -7.29 2.93
N PRO A 63 -0.29 -6.67 2.84
CA PRO A 63 -0.42 -5.22 2.83
C PRO A 63 0.14 -4.64 4.13
N TYR A 64 1.17 -3.80 4.04
CA TYR A 64 1.88 -3.31 5.22
C TYR A 64 1.61 -1.82 5.46
N TYR A 65 2.02 -0.96 4.53
CA TYR A 65 1.83 0.48 4.66
C TYR A 65 1.07 1.07 3.47
N LEU A 66 0.19 2.02 3.77
CA LEU A 66 -0.35 2.98 2.82
C LEU A 66 0.21 4.34 3.21
N HIS A 67 1.20 4.81 2.47
CA HIS A 67 1.88 6.06 2.70
C HIS A 67 1.07 7.24 2.17
N MET A 68 1.00 8.32 2.92
CA MET A 68 0.76 9.63 2.33
C MET A 68 1.94 10.04 1.46
N LEU A 69 1.66 10.72 0.35
CA LEU A 69 2.68 11.20 -0.57
C LEU A 69 3.64 12.17 0.13
N ASP A 70 4.94 11.91 -0.01
CA ASP A 70 5.99 12.84 0.42
C ASP A 70 6.03 14.07 -0.48
N LYS A 71 6.25 15.23 0.16
CA LYS A 71 6.37 16.51 -0.53
C LYS A 71 7.73 16.62 -1.19
N VAL A 72 7.83 16.06 -2.40
CA VAL A 72 8.98 16.21 -3.29
C VAL A 72 8.62 17.11 -4.46
N GLN A 73 9.62 17.77 -5.04
CA GLN A 73 9.39 18.68 -6.15
C GLN A 73 8.72 17.95 -7.32
N GLY A 74 7.59 18.48 -7.80
CA GLY A 74 6.84 17.94 -8.94
C GLY A 74 5.77 16.90 -8.60
N SER A 75 5.68 16.38 -7.36
CA SER A 75 4.69 15.34 -7.02
C SER A 75 3.32 15.88 -6.61
N ALA A 76 3.18 17.18 -6.38
CA ALA A 76 1.97 17.79 -5.79
C ALA A 76 0.65 17.48 -6.53
N HIS A 77 0.70 17.20 -7.83
CA HIS A 77 -0.49 16.83 -8.60
C HIS A 77 -1.07 15.46 -8.22
N PHE A 78 -0.28 14.58 -7.59
CA PHE A 78 -0.70 13.32 -7.01
C PHE A 78 -1.15 13.42 -5.55
N GLU A 79 -1.09 14.61 -4.94
CA GLU A 79 -1.42 14.77 -3.51
C GLU A 79 -2.91 14.49 -3.24
N VAL A 80 -3.15 13.68 -2.21
CA VAL A 80 -4.48 13.44 -1.62
C VAL A 80 -4.53 14.16 -0.28
N SER A 81 -5.56 14.97 -0.06
CA SER A 81 -5.70 15.70 1.22
C SER A 81 -5.96 14.76 2.38
N ASP A 82 -5.48 15.13 3.57
CA ASP A 82 -5.62 14.33 4.81
C ASP A 82 -7.09 14.00 5.09
N LYS A 83 -7.99 14.96 4.90
CA LYS A 83 -9.44 14.76 5.05
C LYS A 83 -9.95 13.65 4.13
N LYS A 84 -9.51 13.62 2.86
CA LYS A 84 -9.91 12.59 1.90
C LYS A 84 -9.27 11.24 2.26
N ALA A 85 -7.99 11.24 2.63
CA ALA A 85 -7.27 10.03 3.01
C ALA A 85 -7.88 9.35 4.24
N LEU A 86 -8.15 10.11 5.30
CA LEU A 86 -8.78 9.61 6.53
C LEU A 86 -10.19 9.07 6.27
N ALA A 87 -11.02 9.79 5.52
CA ALA A 87 -12.36 9.33 5.16
C ALA A 87 -12.33 8.05 4.32
N LEU A 88 -11.36 7.93 3.40
CA LEU A 88 -11.15 6.74 2.58
C LEU A 88 -10.67 5.56 3.43
N TYR A 89 -9.74 5.80 4.35
CA TYR A 89 -9.18 4.79 5.23
C TYR A 89 -10.20 4.23 6.22
N GLN A 90 -11.08 5.09 6.75
CA GLN A 90 -12.20 4.65 7.60
C GLN A 90 -13.13 3.70 6.83
N GLN A 91 -13.51 4.06 5.60
CA GLN A 91 -14.32 3.18 4.74
C GLN A 91 -13.59 1.86 4.45
N LEU A 92 -12.28 1.90 4.23
CA LEU A 92 -11.47 0.70 3.98
C LEU A 92 -11.50 -0.24 5.20
N ARG A 93 -11.36 0.31 6.41
CA ARG A 93 -11.42 -0.42 7.69
C ARG A 93 -12.78 -1.10 7.92
N GLU A 94 -13.87 -0.52 7.45
CA GLU A 94 -15.21 -1.12 7.55
C GLU A 94 -15.42 -2.28 6.56
N LYS A 95 -14.63 -2.34 5.48
CA LYS A 95 -14.81 -3.32 4.38
C LYS A 95 -13.79 -4.45 4.39
N LEU A 96 -12.60 -4.24 4.93
CA LEU A 96 -11.52 -5.21 4.92
C LEU A 96 -11.29 -5.82 6.31
N PRO A 97 -10.95 -7.12 6.39
CA PRO A 97 -10.41 -7.69 7.61
C PRO A 97 -9.04 -7.06 7.93
N GLY A 98 -8.67 -7.03 9.21
CA GLY A 98 -7.47 -6.33 9.67
C GLY A 98 -6.17 -6.76 8.98
N TYR A 99 -6.03 -8.04 8.61
CA TYR A 99 -4.83 -8.54 7.90
C TYR A 99 -4.73 -8.10 6.43
N MET A 100 -5.81 -7.55 5.86
CA MET A 100 -5.84 -6.93 4.53
C MET A 100 -5.71 -5.41 4.58
N LEU A 101 -5.80 -4.82 5.77
CA LEU A 101 -5.81 -3.38 5.98
C LEU A 101 -4.36 -2.89 6.22
N PRO A 102 -3.71 -2.22 5.26
CA PRO A 102 -2.40 -1.62 5.49
C PRO A 102 -2.53 -0.47 6.48
N GLU A 103 -1.47 -0.11 7.19
CA GLU A 103 -1.48 1.03 8.09
C GLU A 103 -1.30 2.35 7.31
N LEU A 104 -2.20 3.32 7.51
CA LEU A 104 -2.08 4.66 6.92
C LEU A 104 -1.02 5.49 7.67
N VAL A 105 0.08 5.81 6.99
CA VAL A 105 1.25 6.45 7.60
C VAL A 105 1.75 7.66 6.82
N ARG A 106 2.49 8.53 7.48
CA ARG A 106 3.23 9.64 6.85
C ARG A 106 4.67 9.64 7.33
N GLU A 107 5.58 10.00 6.43
CA GLU A 107 6.94 10.32 6.79
C GLU A 107 7.04 11.79 7.22
N ILE A 108 7.62 12.02 8.39
CA ILE A 108 7.86 13.37 8.93
C ILE A 108 9.37 13.51 9.09
N ALA A 109 9.96 14.43 8.32
CA ALA A 109 11.40 14.66 8.34
C ALA A 109 11.87 15.06 9.75
N GLY A 110 12.87 14.34 10.28
CA GLY A 110 13.41 14.55 11.62
C GLY A 110 12.83 13.63 12.70
N GLU A 111 11.77 12.88 12.41
CA GLU A 111 11.22 11.89 13.34
C GLU A 111 11.98 10.57 13.29
N LYS A 112 12.02 9.85 14.43
CA LYS A 112 12.75 8.57 14.56
C LYS A 112 12.10 7.42 13.79
N SER A 113 10.82 7.55 13.42
CA SER A 113 10.03 6.54 12.71
C SER A 113 8.88 7.18 11.95
N LYS A 114 8.30 6.42 11.00
CA LYS A 114 7.03 6.76 10.35
C LYS A 114 5.93 6.90 11.40
N LEU A 115 5.06 7.90 11.24
CA LEU A 115 3.98 8.17 12.19
C LEU A 115 2.62 7.79 11.57
N PRO A 116 1.75 7.08 12.31
CA PRO A 116 0.39 6.84 11.86
C PRO A 116 -0.40 8.15 11.80
N ILE A 117 -1.33 8.26 10.86
CA ILE A 117 -2.28 9.38 10.83
C ILE A 117 -3.57 8.93 11.51
N PHE A 118 -3.90 9.57 12.63
CA PHE A 118 -5.16 9.42 13.36
C PHE A 118 -6.04 10.64 13.16
#